data_AF-A0A2S5GN10-F1
#
_entry.id   AF-A0A2S5GN10-F1
#
_cell.length_a   1.000
_cell.length_b   1.000
_cell.length_c   1.000
_cell.angle_alpha   90.00
_cell.angle_beta   90.00
_cell.angle_gamma   90.00
#
_symmetry.space_group_name_H-M   'P 1'
#
loop_
_entity.id
_entity.type
_entity.pdbx_description
1 polymer ?
#
loop_
_entity_poly.entity_id
_entity_poly.type
_entity_poly.pdbx_seq_one_letter_code
_entity_poly.pdbx_strand_id
1 'polypeptide(L)'
;MSNEQEHIEEHSSPIKTPKQLVVTIVLSFVIPIAIIILLVNMVVSGTKTGAGSDSLSPEAVTKRIAPVAGFELVDANAPKVFKTGEQVFAAVCTACHTAGVAGAPKVGDNAAWAPFIKSGYDTMLNVALHGKGGMPAKGGNPTLSDYEVARAVVYMANKSGASLPEPAAPAEEGAKKEADAAPATGTASAAAAPAAAAPAAPAPAAAPAPTAAAPAAPAPAAAPQQAAAVNPAGEKLYKSVCFACHATGVANAPKFGDKAAWDPYIKTGMDAMVKVAMQGKPPMPPKGGAANASEEDIRAAVQYMVDHAK
;
A
#
# COMPACT_ATOMS: atom_id res chain seq x y z
N MET A 1 92.60 -29.70 -35.53
CA MET A 1 92.86 -29.00 -34.26
C MET A 1 91.89 -27.85 -34.22
N SER A 2 90.84 -28.00 -33.41
CA SER A 2 89.69 -27.10 -33.35
C SER A 2 90.10 -25.78 -32.69
N ASN A 3 89.61 -24.69 -33.24
CA ASN A 3 89.89 -23.32 -32.83
C ASN A 3 88.99 -22.98 -31.63
N GLU A 4 89.53 -23.10 -30.42
CA GLU A 4 88.85 -22.71 -29.18
C GLU A 4 89.17 -21.22 -28.93
N GLN A 5 88.30 -20.32 -29.38
CA GLN A 5 88.34 -18.92 -28.96
C GLN A 5 87.69 -18.83 -27.57
N GLU A 6 88.49 -18.87 -26.52
CA GLU A 6 88.08 -18.49 -25.17
C GLU A 6 87.69 -17.01 -25.17
N HIS A 7 86.39 -16.75 -25.24
CA HIS A 7 85.80 -15.45 -24.92
C HIS A 7 85.90 -15.24 -23.40
N ILE A 8 86.99 -14.64 -22.94
CA ILE A 8 87.05 -14.05 -21.60
C ILE A 8 86.30 -12.71 -21.67
N GLU A 9 84.99 -12.73 -21.43
CA GLU A 9 84.28 -11.51 -21.07
C GLU A 9 84.83 -11.01 -19.73
N GLU A 10 85.58 -9.91 -19.76
CA GLU A 10 85.91 -9.17 -18.55
C GLU A 10 84.61 -8.76 -17.84
N HIS A 11 84.38 -9.33 -16.66
CA HIS A 11 83.31 -8.93 -15.75
C HIS A 11 83.59 -7.53 -15.17
N SER A 12 83.44 -6.49 -16.00
CA SER A 12 83.35 -5.12 -15.54
C SER A 12 82.08 -4.98 -14.71
N SER A 13 82.23 -4.93 -13.39
CA SER A 13 81.09 -4.64 -12.52
C SER A 13 80.51 -3.28 -12.93
N PRO A 14 79.22 -3.20 -13.30
CA PRO A 14 78.64 -1.97 -13.85
C PRO A 14 78.62 -0.81 -12.84
N ILE A 15 79.02 -1.04 -11.58
CA ILE A 15 78.93 -0.11 -10.46
C ILE A 15 80.31 0.54 -10.19
N LYS A 16 80.48 1.79 -10.61
CA LYS A 16 81.78 2.52 -10.53
C LYS A 16 81.88 3.48 -9.34
N THR A 17 80.78 3.73 -8.62
CA THR A 17 80.78 4.64 -7.46
C THR A 17 79.97 4.08 -6.29
N PRO A 18 80.30 4.42 -5.03
CA PRO A 18 79.52 4.00 -3.85
C PRO A 18 78.05 4.45 -3.91
N LYS A 19 77.79 5.62 -4.51
CA LYS A 19 76.43 6.11 -4.76
C LYS A 19 75.67 5.21 -5.74
N GLN A 20 76.34 4.74 -6.80
CA GLN A 20 75.74 3.83 -7.76
C GLN A 20 75.44 2.46 -7.12
N LEU A 21 76.29 1.97 -6.21
CA LEU A 21 76.05 0.72 -5.46
C LEU A 21 74.77 0.82 -4.63
N VAL A 22 74.63 1.90 -3.86
CA VAL A 22 73.45 2.15 -3.03
C VAL A 22 72.19 2.26 -3.89
N VAL A 23 72.24 2.98 -5.01
CA VAL A 23 71.09 3.13 -5.92
C VAL A 23 70.70 1.79 -6.55
N THR A 24 71.66 0.98 -7.01
CA THR A 24 71.37 -0.33 -7.61
C THR A 24 70.78 -1.30 -6.58
N ILE A 25 71.30 -1.30 -5.34
CA ILE A 25 70.74 -2.12 -4.26
C ILE A 25 69.30 -1.67 -3.95
N VAL A 26 69.06 -0.37 -3.74
CA VAL A 26 67.71 0.14 -3.45
C VAL A 26 66.72 -0.18 -4.59
N LEU A 27 67.11 0.04 -5.86
CA LEU A 27 66.24 -0.28 -7.00
C LEU A 27 65.93 -1.78 -7.08
N SER A 28 66.91 -2.65 -6.76
CA SER A 28 66.75 -4.11 -6.79
C SER A 28 65.73 -4.64 -5.78
N PHE A 29 65.45 -3.91 -4.70
CA PHE A 29 64.39 -4.23 -3.75
C PHE A 29 63.08 -3.50 -4.05
N VAL A 30 63.15 -2.20 -4.40
CA VAL A 30 61.95 -1.39 -4.61
C VAL A 30 61.19 -1.80 -5.87
N ILE A 31 61.89 -2.13 -6.98
CA ILE A 31 61.24 -2.49 -8.24
C ILE A 31 60.44 -3.81 -8.10
N PRO A 32 61.00 -4.91 -7.57
CA PRO A 32 60.22 -6.13 -7.35
C PRO A 32 59.07 -5.93 -6.39
N ILE A 33 59.24 -5.16 -5.30
CA ILE A 33 58.16 -4.86 -4.36
C ILE A 33 57.03 -4.08 -5.06
N ALA A 34 57.37 -3.05 -5.85
CA ALA A 34 56.39 -2.29 -6.60
C ALA A 34 55.66 -3.15 -7.64
N ILE A 35 56.37 -4.06 -8.33
CA ILE A 35 55.78 -5.02 -9.26
C ILE A 35 54.84 -5.98 -8.53
N ILE A 36 55.23 -6.51 -7.37
CA ILE A 36 54.38 -7.39 -6.56
C ILE A 36 53.12 -6.65 -6.11
N ILE A 37 53.23 -5.41 -5.63
CA ILE A 37 52.08 -4.58 -5.24
C ILE A 37 51.17 -4.33 -6.45
N LEU A 38 51.74 -4.01 -7.62
CA LEU A 38 50.98 -3.80 -8.85
C LEU A 38 50.24 -5.07 -9.27
N LEU A 39 50.90 -6.24 -9.19
CA LEU A 39 50.31 -7.53 -9.52
C LEU A 39 49.21 -7.92 -8.53
N VAL A 40 49.42 -7.69 -7.23
CA VAL A 40 48.38 -7.90 -6.20
C VAL A 40 47.19 -7.00 -6.48
N ASN A 41 47.41 -5.71 -6.74
CA ASN A 41 46.32 -4.79 -7.10
C ASN A 41 45.62 -5.22 -8.39
N MET A 42 46.33 -5.70 -9.40
CA MET A 42 45.76 -6.21 -10.65
C MET A 42 44.91 -7.46 -10.43
N VAL A 43 45.37 -8.39 -9.58
CA VAL A 43 44.65 -9.63 -9.23
C VAL A 43 43.45 -9.36 -8.33
N VAL A 44 43.55 -8.40 -7.42
CA VAL A 44 42.47 -8.02 -6.51
C VAL A 44 41.41 -7.15 -7.19
N SER A 45 41.81 -6.29 -8.14
CA SER A 45 40.90 -5.41 -8.90
C SER A 45 40.12 -6.13 -10.01
N GLY A 46 40.46 -7.39 -10.31
CA GLY A 46 39.66 -8.23 -11.20
C GLY A 46 38.32 -8.58 -10.56
N THR A 47 37.22 -8.32 -11.26
CA THR A 47 35.87 -8.70 -10.82
C THR A 47 35.81 -10.20 -10.59
N LYS A 48 35.77 -10.64 -9.32
CA LYS A 48 35.53 -12.04 -8.99
C LYS A 48 34.10 -12.38 -9.42
N THR A 49 33.92 -13.38 -10.28
CA THR A 49 32.59 -13.92 -10.64
C THR A 49 32.47 -15.33 -10.08
N GLY A 50 31.61 -15.53 -9.07
CA GLY A 50 31.44 -16.80 -8.37
C GLY A 50 30.96 -16.63 -6.91
N ALA A 51 30.82 -17.72 -6.16
CA ALA A 51 30.49 -17.67 -4.73
C ALA A 51 31.59 -16.91 -3.97
N GLY A 52 31.21 -15.83 -3.28
CA GLY A 52 32.16 -14.86 -2.68
C GLY A 52 32.51 -13.66 -3.56
N SER A 53 31.78 -13.42 -4.64
CA SER A 53 31.89 -12.20 -5.45
C SER A 53 31.14 -11.01 -4.85
N ASP A 54 31.57 -9.79 -5.20
CA ASP A 54 30.92 -8.53 -4.81
C ASP A 54 29.47 -8.42 -5.29
N SER A 55 29.03 -9.33 -6.17
CA SER A 55 27.65 -9.46 -6.64
C SER A 55 26.64 -9.85 -5.55
N LEU A 56 27.12 -10.43 -4.44
CA LEU A 56 26.37 -10.76 -3.22
C LEU A 56 26.83 -9.92 -2.01
N SER A 57 27.66 -8.90 -2.23
CA SER A 57 28.06 -8.00 -1.15
C SER A 57 26.82 -7.29 -0.56
N PRO A 58 26.81 -6.98 0.75
CA PRO A 58 25.74 -6.19 1.36
C PRO A 58 25.48 -4.86 0.64
N GLU A 59 26.53 -4.27 0.05
CA GLU A 59 26.44 -3.03 -0.73
C GLU A 59 25.72 -3.24 -2.08
N ALA A 60 26.06 -4.28 -2.83
CA ALA A 60 25.37 -4.61 -4.08
C ALA A 60 23.92 -5.04 -3.85
N VAL A 61 23.65 -5.72 -2.73
CA VAL A 61 22.29 -6.08 -2.29
C VAL A 61 21.51 -4.80 -1.94
N THR A 62 22.06 -3.92 -1.11
CA THR A 62 21.43 -2.62 -0.78
C THR A 62 21.11 -1.80 -2.02
N LYS A 63 22.01 -1.74 -2.99
CA LYS A 63 21.81 -1.01 -4.26
C LYS A 63 20.69 -1.61 -5.13
N ARG A 64 20.47 -2.92 -5.07
CA ARG A 64 19.37 -3.61 -5.78
C ARG A 64 18.03 -3.48 -5.07
N ILE A 65 18.03 -3.38 -3.74
CA ILE A 65 16.81 -3.20 -2.95
C ILE A 65 16.42 -1.71 -2.88
N ALA A 66 17.35 -0.76 -3.05
CA ALA A 66 17.09 0.69 -3.03
C ALA A 66 15.83 1.17 -3.80
N PRO A 67 15.51 0.72 -5.03
CA PRO A 67 14.30 1.16 -5.73
C PRO A 67 12.98 0.68 -5.09
N VAL A 68 13.01 -0.29 -4.17
CA VAL A 68 11.82 -0.88 -3.52
C VAL A 68 11.84 -0.83 -1.98
N ALA A 69 12.99 -0.49 -1.36
CA ALA A 69 13.17 -0.33 0.09
C ALA A 69 12.96 1.10 0.58
N GLY A 70 12.42 1.99 -0.26
CA GLY A 70 11.91 3.27 0.23
C GLY A 70 10.59 3.05 0.94
N PHE A 71 10.55 3.21 2.25
CA PHE A 71 9.32 3.51 2.97
C PHE A 71 9.42 4.93 3.49
N GLU A 72 8.50 5.79 3.07
CA GLU A 72 8.29 7.05 3.78
C GLU A 72 7.46 6.73 5.02
N LEU A 73 8.01 7.05 6.20
CA LEU A 73 7.24 7.14 7.42
C LEU A 73 6.36 8.38 7.28
N VAL A 74 5.16 8.20 6.74
CA VAL A 74 4.14 9.23 6.69
C VAL A 74 3.65 9.43 8.13
N ASP A 75 3.93 10.61 8.69
CA ASP A 75 3.31 11.05 9.93
C ASP A 75 1.78 11.05 9.73
N ALA A 76 1.07 10.29 10.56
CA ALA A 76 -0.39 10.16 10.49
C ALA A 76 -1.13 11.50 10.68
N ASN A 77 -0.45 12.51 11.22
CA ASN A 77 -0.98 13.87 11.42
C ASN A 77 -0.46 14.88 10.39
N ALA A 78 0.41 14.49 9.45
CA ALA A 78 0.82 15.39 8.39
C ALA A 78 -0.33 15.61 7.37
N PRO A 79 -0.57 16.85 6.92
CA PRO A 79 -1.56 17.12 5.88
C PRO A 79 -1.26 16.25 4.65
N LYS A 80 -2.23 15.41 4.27
CA LYS A 80 -2.07 14.55 3.11
C LYS A 80 -1.97 15.42 1.86
N VAL A 81 -0.75 15.56 1.33
CA VAL A 81 -0.51 16.27 0.07
C VAL A 81 -1.00 15.37 -1.06
N PHE A 82 -2.25 15.56 -1.45
CA PHE A 82 -2.85 14.79 -2.53
C PHE A 82 -2.22 15.17 -3.88
N LYS A 83 -1.94 14.17 -4.74
CA LYS A 83 -1.42 14.37 -6.10
C LYS A 83 -2.46 14.95 -7.06
N THR A 84 -2.10 16.00 -7.79
CA THR A 84 -2.97 16.63 -8.81
C THR A 84 -3.45 15.62 -9.86
N GLY A 85 -4.54 15.92 -10.56
CA GLY A 85 -5.06 15.05 -11.60
C GLY A 85 -4.05 14.76 -12.71
N GLU A 86 -3.24 15.75 -13.07
CA GLU A 86 -2.14 15.59 -14.04
C GLU A 86 -1.04 14.66 -13.52
N GLN A 87 -0.63 14.80 -12.26
CA GLN A 87 0.38 13.93 -11.64
C GLN A 87 -0.08 12.47 -11.57
N VAL A 88 -1.35 12.25 -11.22
CA VAL A 88 -1.95 10.91 -11.18
C VAL A 88 -2.05 10.33 -12.59
N PHE A 89 -2.51 11.14 -13.56
CA PHE A 89 -2.55 10.75 -14.96
C PHE A 89 -1.17 10.32 -15.45
N ALA A 90 -0.16 11.18 -15.26
CA ALA A 90 1.24 10.97 -15.62
C ALA A 90 1.79 9.65 -15.06
N ALA A 91 1.54 9.38 -13.78
CA ALA A 91 2.10 8.23 -13.07
C ALA A 91 1.44 6.89 -13.39
N VAL A 92 0.14 6.87 -13.72
CA VAL A 92 -0.64 5.61 -13.76
C VAL A 92 -1.46 5.47 -15.05
N CYS A 93 -2.11 6.53 -15.50
CA CYS A 93 -3.10 6.44 -16.57
C CYS A 93 -2.50 6.56 -17.98
N THR A 94 -1.34 7.21 -18.15
CA THR A 94 -0.70 7.45 -19.46
C THR A 94 -0.39 6.18 -20.23
N ALA A 95 -0.06 5.11 -19.50
CA ALA A 95 0.33 3.82 -20.05
C ALA A 95 -0.72 3.28 -21.05
N CYS A 96 -2.00 3.58 -20.81
CA CYS A 96 -3.09 3.18 -21.69
C CYS A 96 -3.75 4.36 -22.40
N HIS A 97 -4.04 5.45 -21.70
CA HIS A 97 -4.91 6.52 -22.22
C HIS A 97 -4.19 7.57 -23.08
N THR A 98 -2.87 7.53 -23.21
CA THR A 98 -2.16 8.40 -24.16
C THR A 98 -2.20 7.81 -25.57
N ALA A 99 -1.81 6.55 -25.73
CA ALA A 99 -1.79 5.87 -27.02
C ALA A 99 -3.11 5.14 -27.35
N GLY A 100 -4.04 5.06 -26.40
CA GLY A 100 -5.28 4.30 -26.55
C GLY A 100 -5.08 2.80 -26.57
N VAL A 101 -4.16 2.29 -25.73
CA VAL A 101 -3.82 0.87 -25.65
C VAL A 101 -5.06 0.07 -25.28
N ALA A 102 -5.23 -1.10 -25.91
CA ALA A 102 -6.38 -1.99 -25.71
C ALA A 102 -7.75 -1.31 -25.94
N GLY A 103 -7.81 -0.28 -26.80
CA GLY A 103 -9.03 0.47 -27.09
C GLY A 103 -9.40 1.49 -26.02
N ALA A 104 -8.46 1.85 -25.13
CA ALA A 104 -8.67 2.93 -24.18
C ALA A 104 -8.95 4.26 -24.92
N PRO A 105 -9.91 5.07 -24.45
CA PRO A 105 -10.16 6.38 -25.05
C PRO A 105 -8.94 7.28 -24.85
N LYS A 106 -8.42 7.81 -25.96
CA LYS A 106 -7.24 8.68 -25.99
C LYS A 106 -7.56 10.02 -25.38
N VAL A 107 -6.81 10.45 -24.37
CA VAL A 107 -6.96 11.79 -23.80
C VAL A 107 -6.60 12.82 -24.87
N GLY A 108 -7.45 13.82 -25.05
CA GLY A 108 -7.36 14.81 -26.13
C GLY A 108 -8.17 14.46 -27.37
N ASP A 109 -8.72 13.25 -27.48
CA ASP A 109 -9.66 12.89 -28.53
C ASP A 109 -11.09 13.23 -28.11
N ASN A 110 -11.52 14.44 -28.46
CA ASN A 110 -12.85 14.95 -28.09
C ASN A 110 -13.99 14.08 -28.64
N ALA A 111 -13.81 13.47 -29.82
CA ALA A 111 -14.84 12.63 -30.44
C ALA A 111 -14.98 11.30 -29.70
N ALA A 112 -13.85 10.68 -29.32
CA ALA A 112 -13.85 9.47 -28.50
C ALA A 112 -14.39 9.73 -27.08
N TRP A 113 -14.16 10.93 -26.53
CA TRP A 113 -14.58 11.29 -25.17
C TRP A 113 -16.01 11.79 -25.03
N ALA A 114 -16.62 12.33 -26.09
CA ALA A 114 -17.97 12.89 -26.05
C ALA A 114 -19.04 11.94 -25.46
N PRO A 115 -19.08 10.62 -25.77
CA PRO A 115 -20.04 9.71 -25.16
C PRO A 115 -19.84 9.54 -23.65
N PHE A 116 -18.59 9.52 -23.18
CA PHE A 116 -18.27 9.39 -21.75
C PHE A 116 -18.58 10.67 -20.99
N ILE A 117 -18.24 11.82 -21.55
CA ILE A 117 -18.58 13.12 -20.98
C ILE A 117 -20.11 13.27 -20.87
N LYS A 118 -20.85 12.84 -21.91
CA LYS A 118 -22.32 12.84 -21.90
C LYS A 118 -22.91 11.88 -20.85
N SER A 119 -22.20 10.81 -20.50
CA SER A 119 -22.63 9.88 -19.44
C SER A 119 -22.52 10.46 -18.03
N GLY A 120 -21.87 11.62 -17.88
CA GLY A 120 -21.71 12.34 -16.63
C GLY A 120 -20.42 11.99 -15.88
N TYR A 121 -20.00 12.92 -15.02
CA TYR A 121 -18.80 12.79 -14.21
C TYR A 121 -18.82 11.58 -13.28
N ASP A 122 -19.94 11.35 -12.57
CA ASP A 122 -20.05 10.25 -11.61
C ASP A 122 -19.91 8.88 -12.27
N THR A 123 -20.43 8.72 -13.49
CA THR A 123 -20.28 7.48 -14.28
C THR A 123 -18.82 7.22 -14.63
N MET A 124 -18.11 8.26 -15.11
CA MET A 124 -16.68 8.15 -15.42
C MET A 124 -15.85 7.86 -14.17
N LEU A 125 -16.15 8.53 -13.05
CA LEU A 125 -15.49 8.31 -11.78
C LEU A 125 -15.69 6.88 -11.28
N ASN A 126 -16.92 6.38 -11.33
CA ASN A 126 -17.22 5.01 -10.90
C ASN A 126 -16.40 3.98 -11.69
N VAL A 127 -16.35 4.13 -13.03
CA VAL A 127 -15.50 3.28 -13.88
C VAL A 127 -14.01 3.42 -13.52
N ALA A 128 -13.53 4.63 -13.23
CA ALA A 128 -12.13 4.82 -12.85
C ALA A 128 -11.79 4.21 -11.47
N LEU A 129 -12.71 4.25 -10.51
CA LEU A 129 -12.51 3.68 -9.17
C LEU A 129 -12.59 2.16 -9.17
N HIS A 130 -13.55 1.58 -9.87
CA HIS A 130 -13.86 0.14 -9.79
C HIS A 130 -13.32 -0.65 -10.99
N GLY A 131 -12.93 0.02 -12.07
CA GLY A 131 -12.52 -0.61 -13.31
C GLY A 131 -13.71 -1.09 -14.15
N LYS A 132 -13.47 -1.31 -15.44
CA LYS A 132 -14.44 -1.89 -16.37
C LYS A 132 -13.73 -2.50 -17.57
N GLY A 133 -14.00 -3.77 -17.85
CA GLY A 133 -13.36 -4.49 -18.96
C GLY A 133 -11.83 -4.52 -18.81
N GLY A 134 -11.10 -3.99 -19.79
CA GLY A 134 -9.64 -3.90 -19.77
C GLY A 134 -9.06 -2.79 -18.88
N MET A 135 -9.90 -1.94 -18.28
CA MET A 135 -9.46 -0.88 -17.37
C MET A 135 -9.46 -1.39 -15.92
N PRO A 136 -8.30 -1.47 -15.23
CA PRO A 136 -8.23 -1.89 -13.84
C PRO A 136 -8.75 -0.80 -12.88
N ALA A 137 -9.21 -1.22 -11.70
CA ALA A 137 -9.61 -0.34 -10.60
C ALA A 137 -8.48 0.64 -10.23
N LYS A 138 -8.81 1.93 -10.10
CA LYS A 138 -7.86 3.02 -9.82
C LYS A 138 -6.66 3.05 -10.78
N GLY A 139 -6.86 2.65 -12.03
CA GLY A 139 -5.77 2.55 -13.01
C GLY A 139 -4.72 1.49 -12.67
N GLY A 140 -5.02 0.55 -11.77
CA GLY A 140 -4.10 -0.49 -11.31
C GLY A 140 -3.23 -0.05 -10.13
N ASN A 141 -3.42 1.15 -9.60
CA ASN A 141 -2.71 1.62 -8.41
C ASN A 141 -3.66 1.70 -7.20
N PRO A 142 -3.69 0.68 -6.32
CA PRO A 142 -4.57 0.66 -5.15
C PRO A 142 -4.21 1.70 -4.08
N THR A 143 -3.01 2.31 -4.17
CA THR A 143 -2.55 3.32 -3.19
C THR A 143 -3.17 4.70 -3.42
N LEU A 144 -3.75 4.94 -4.61
CA LEU A 144 -4.42 6.20 -4.92
C LEU A 144 -5.68 6.37 -4.06
N SER A 145 -5.84 7.56 -3.49
CA SER A 145 -7.11 7.95 -2.87
C SER A 145 -8.18 8.18 -3.93
N ASP A 146 -9.44 8.02 -3.54
CA ASP A 146 -10.57 8.23 -4.46
C ASP A 146 -10.61 9.69 -4.95
N TYR A 147 -10.15 10.63 -4.11
CA TYR A 147 -9.98 12.04 -4.45
C TYR A 147 -8.90 12.27 -5.54
N GLU A 148 -7.78 11.55 -5.47
CA GLU A 148 -6.74 11.63 -6.50
C GLU A 148 -7.22 11.05 -7.84
N VAL A 149 -7.96 9.95 -7.81
CA VAL A 149 -8.59 9.37 -9.00
C VAL A 149 -9.64 10.32 -9.59
N ALA A 150 -10.47 10.93 -8.75
CA ALA A 150 -11.44 11.94 -9.12
C ALA A 150 -10.81 13.12 -9.87
N ARG A 151 -9.69 13.64 -9.37
CA ARG A 151 -8.94 14.69 -10.05
C ARG A 151 -8.34 14.24 -11.38
N ALA A 152 -7.86 13.01 -11.47
CA ALA A 152 -7.35 12.45 -12.73
C ALA A 152 -8.44 12.37 -13.79
N VAL A 153 -9.66 11.94 -13.41
CA VAL A 153 -10.81 11.89 -14.32
C VAL A 153 -11.18 13.28 -14.82
N VAL A 154 -11.23 14.29 -13.94
CA VAL A 154 -11.48 15.69 -14.33
C VAL A 154 -10.41 16.20 -15.29
N TYR A 155 -9.13 15.95 -14.99
CA TYR A 155 -8.02 16.33 -15.87
C TYR A 155 -8.16 15.72 -17.27
N MET A 156 -8.41 14.41 -17.36
CA MET A 156 -8.55 13.69 -18.62
C MET A 156 -9.78 14.14 -19.42
N ALA A 157 -10.91 14.33 -18.74
CA ALA A 157 -12.14 14.81 -19.38
C ALA A 157 -11.97 16.25 -19.90
N ASN A 158 -11.35 17.14 -19.12
CA ASN A 158 -11.13 18.54 -19.51
C ASN A 158 -10.13 18.66 -20.65
N LYS A 159 -9.08 17.82 -20.66
CA LYS A 159 -8.18 17.71 -21.81
C LYS A 159 -8.86 17.16 -23.06
N SER A 160 -10.02 16.52 -22.92
CA SER A 160 -10.77 15.88 -24.01
C SER A 160 -12.11 16.59 -24.30
N GLY A 161 -12.19 17.88 -24.01
CA GLY A 161 -13.30 18.75 -24.41
C GLY A 161 -14.40 18.97 -23.36
N ALA A 162 -14.24 18.47 -22.14
CA ALA A 162 -15.12 18.82 -21.03
C ALA A 162 -14.69 20.13 -20.33
N SER A 163 -15.52 20.61 -19.40
CA SER A 163 -15.17 21.68 -18.46
C SER A 163 -15.79 21.37 -17.10
N LEU A 164 -15.29 20.29 -16.51
CA LEU A 164 -15.68 19.83 -15.18
C LEU A 164 -14.90 20.61 -14.10
N PRO A 165 -15.57 21.01 -13.01
CA PRO A 165 -14.89 21.63 -11.87
C PRO A 165 -13.98 20.62 -11.18
N GLU A 166 -12.92 21.11 -10.54
CA GLU A 166 -12.10 20.25 -9.69
C GLU A 166 -12.93 19.79 -8.48
N PRO A 167 -12.88 18.49 -8.12
CA PRO A 167 -13.61 17.96 -6.98
C PRO A 167 -13.17 18.66 -5.69
N ALA A 168 -14.09 18.87 -4.76
CA ALA A 168 -13.72 19.39 -3.45
C ALA A 168 -12.76 18.41 -2.75
N ALA A 169 -11.69 18.95 -2.17
CA ALA A 169 -10.84 18.16 -1.29
C ALA A 169 -11.70 17.58 -0.17
N PRO A 170 -11.54 16.29 0.19
CA PRO A 170 -12.19 15.76 1.37
C PRO A 170 -11.79 16.64 2.55
N ALA A 171 -12.78 17.19 3.25
CA ALA A 171 -12.55 17.89 4.51
C ALA A 171 -11.73 16.95 5.39
N GLU A 172 -10.66 17.46 6.00
CA GLU A 172 -9.77 16.65 6.83
C GLU A 172 -10.60 15.77 7.77
N GLU A 173 -10.59 14.47 7.50
CA GLU A 173 -11.18 13.47 8.36
C GLU A 173 -10.22 13.31 9.55
N GLY A 174 -10.28 14.31 10.43
CA GLY A 174 -9.37 14.50 11.55
C GLY A 174 -9.74 15.67 12.49
N ALA A 175 -10.75 16.49 12.18
CA ALA A 175 -11.08 17.67 12.99
C ALA A 175 -12.53 17.69 13.54
N LYS A 176 -12.87 16.74 14.43
CA LYS A 176 -13.86 16.87 15.53
C LYS A 176 -13.50 15.80 16.58
N LYS A 177 -13.20 16.05 17.84
CA LYS A 177 -13.24 17.22 18.74
C LYS A 177 -12.16 16.96 19.79
N GLU A 178 -11.32 17.94 20.08
CA GLU A 178 -10.88 18.18 21.46
C GLU A 178 -10.69 19.69 21.64
N ALA A 179 -11.82 20.38 21.63
CA ALA A 179 -11.93 21.67 22.30
C ALA A 179 -12.28 21.37 23.76
N ASP A 180 -11.28 20.97 24.55
CA ASP A 180 -11.17 21.31 25.97
C ASP A 180 -9.73 21.04 26.43
N ALA A 181 -8.84 22.00 26.21
CA ALA A 181 -7.69 22.32 27.08
C ALA A 181 -6.77 23.32 26.35
N ALA A 182 -6.97 24.61 26.64
CA ALA A 182 -5.95 25.63 26.43
C ALA A 182 -4.90 25.56 27.58
N PRO A 183 -3.69 26.10 27.36
CA PRO A 183 -2.44 25.44 27.72
C PRO A 183 -1.84 25.91 29.05
N ALA A 184 -1.01 25.07 29.66
CA ALA A 184 -0.03 25.50 30.66
C ALA A 184 1.38 25.13 30.19
N THR A 185 2.14 26.18 29.95
CA THR A 185 3.57 26.23 29.64
C THR A 185 4.44 25.71 30.79
N GLY A 186 5.55 25.03 30.44
CA GLY A 186 6.86 25.37 31.01
C GLY A 186 7.44 24.51 32.14
N THR A 187 8.64 23.98 31.84
CA THR A 187 9.83 23.80 32.72
C THR A 187 10.01 22.49 33.53
N ALA A 188 10.89 21.65 32.97
CA ALA A 188 12.18 21.14 33.50
C ALA A 188 12.30 20.36 34.84
N SER A 189 12.98 19.18 34.72
CA SER A 189 13.92 18.49 35.64
C SER A 189 13.40 17.99 37.00
N ALA A 190 13.82 16.85 37.57
CA ALA A 190 14.74 15.76 37.22
C ALA A 190 14.65 14.64 38.29
N ALA A 191 15.12 13.44 37.93
CA ALA A 191 15.62 12.32 38.77
C ALA A 191 14.59 11.56 39.66
N ALA A 192 14.59 10.24 39.83
CA ALA A 192 15.60 9.20 39.60
C ALA A 192 14.93 7.82 39.37
N ALA A 193 15.61 6.90 38.69
CA ALA A 193 15.36 5.46 38.69
C ALA A 193 16.35 4.76 39.66
N PRO A 194 16.39 3.42 39.84
CA PRO A 194 15.49 2.34 39.36
C PRO A 194 15.14 1.30 40.47
N ALA A 195 14.31 0.29 40.16
CA ALA A 195 14.59 -1.14 40.41
C ALA A 195 13.39 -2.03 40.08
N ALA A 196 13.70 -3.21 39.54
CA ALA A 196 12.79 -4.18 38.95
C ALA A 196 12.41 -5.33 39.91
N ALA A 197 11.47 -6.13 39.40
CA ALA A 197 11.24 -7.57 39.63
C ALA A 197 10.17 -8.00 40.67
N ALA A 198 9.20 -8.76 40.12
CA ALA A 198 8.10 -9.50 40.74
C ALA A 198 8.59 -10.86 41.33
N PRO A 199 7.74 -11.89 41.60
CA PRO A 199 6.29 -11.99 41.83
C PRO A 199 5.92 -12.87 43.05
N ALA A 200 4.62 -13.02 43.40
CA ALA A 200 4.08 -14.25 44.01
C ALA A 200 2.53 -14.31 44.00
N ALA A 201 1.99 -15.46 43.57
CA ALA A 201 0.68 -16.04 43.94
C ALA A 201 0.99 -17.31 44.81
N PRO A 202 0.06 -18.10 45.42
CA PRO A 202 -1.36 -18.30 45.04
C PRO A 202 -2.42 -18.68 46.15
N ALA A 203 -3.69 -18.78 45.71
CA ALA A 203 -4.77 -19.77 46.06
C ALA A 203 -5.49 -19.76 47.45
N PRO A 204 -6.67 -20.44 47.63
CA PRO A 204 -7.55 -21.18 46.70
C PRO A 204 -9.09 -20.90 46.81
N ALA A 205 -9.85 -21.69 46.03
CA ALA A 205 -11.27 -21.64 45.63
C ALA A 205 -12.33 -22.26 46.58
N ALA A 206 -13.63 -22.03 46.29
CA ALA A 206 -14.71 -23.02 46.42
C ALA A 206 -16.03 -22.63 45.68
N ALA A 207 -16.67 -23.62 45.03
CA ALA A 207 -18.07 -23.75 44.58
C ALA A 207 -18.46 -25.25 44.80
N PRO A 208 -19.74 -25.77 44.74
CA PRO A 208 -20.90 -25.31 43.94
C PRO A 208 -22.37 -25.53 44.50
N ALA A 209 -23.37 -24.90 43.84
CA ALA A 209 -24.80 -25.24 43.48
C ALA A 209 -25.78 -26.04 44.40
N PRO A 210 -27.12 -26.18 44.10
CA PRO A 210 -28.15 -25.34 43.41
C PRO A 210 -29.52 -25.25 44.15
N THR A 211 -30.45 -24.31 43.84
CA THR A 211 -31.91 -24.57 43.99
C THR A 211 -32.85 -23.62 43.22
N ALA A 212 -33.87 -24.22 42.61
CA ALA A 212 -35.25 -23.80 42.33
C ALA A 212 -35.58 -22.64 41.35
N ALA A 213 -36.44 -22.98 40.39
CA ALA A 213 -37.11 -22.13 39.43
C ALA A 213 -38.49 -21.67 39.92
N ALA A 214 -38.86 -20.40 39.64
CA ALA A 214 -40.22 -19.86 39.41
C ALA A 214 -40.16 -18.33 39.17
N PRO A 215 -41.19 -17.70 38.59
CA PRO A 215 -41.64 -17.71 37.20
C PRO A 215 -41.17 -16.46 36.41
N ALA A 216 -41.37 -16.49 35.09
CA ALA A 216 -41.00 -15.42 34.16
C ALA A 216 -41.69 -14.08 34.46
N ALA A 217 -40.88 -13.04 34.68
CA ALA A 217 -41.30 -11.65 34.56
C ALA A 217 -41.41 -11.28 33.07
N PRO A 218 -42.40 -10.46 32.65
CA PRO A 218 -42.55 -10.07 31.26
C PRO A 218 -41.29 -9.33 30.79
N ALA A 219 -40.76 -9.76 29.63
CA ALA A 219 -39.64 -9.12 28.97
C ALA A 219 -39.91 -7.60 28.85
N PRO A 220 -38.94 -6.73 29.14
CA PRO A 220 -39.07 -5.31 28.83
C PRO A 220 -39.39 -5.20 27.34
N ALA A 221 -40.51 -4.54 27.04
CA ALA A 221 -40.88 -4.19 25.68
C ALA A 221 -39.67 -3.57 25.00
N ALA A 222 -39.31 -4.12 23.83
CA ALA A 222 -38.22 -3.61 23.01
C ALA A 222 -38.42 -2.11 22.84
N ALA A 223 -37.44 -1.34 23.31
CA ALA A 223 -37.37 0.09 23.06
C ALA A 223 -37.53 0.33 21.55
N PRO A 224 -38.20 1.41 21.12
CA PRO A 224 -38.29 1.74 19.71
C PRO A 224 -36.87 1.73 19.14
N GLN A 225 -36.61 0.84 18.17
CA GLN A 225 -35.34 0.79 17.47
C GLN A 225 -35.17 2.18 16.84
N GLN A 226 -34.34 3.00 17.49
CA GLN A 226 -33.92 4.30 16.99
C GLN A 226 -33.48 4.06 15.55
N ALA A 227 -34.08 4.78 14.59
CA ALA A 227 -33.55 4.83 13.24
C ALA A 227 -32.10 5.31 13.36
N ALA A 228 -31.16 4.36 13.35
CA ALA A 228 -29.76 4.65 13.39
C ALA A 228 -29.47 5.46 12.14
N ALA A 229 -28.94 6.67 12.32
CA ALA A 229 -28.42 7.46 11.22
C ALA A 229 -27.58 6.54 10.34
N VAL A 230 -27.87 6.52 9.05
CA VAL A 230 -27.17 5.70 8.05
C VAL A 230 -25.68 5.82 8.32
N ASN A 231 -25.04 4.73 8.74
CA ASN A 231 -23.60 4.75 8.96
C ASN A 231 -22.95 4.91 7.57
N PRO A 232 -22.20 6.01 7.32
CA PRO A 232 -21.59 6.26 6.01
C PRO A 232 -20.63 5.14 5.59
N ALA A 233 -20.09 4.36 6.53
CA ALA A 233 -19.31 3.17 6.25
C ALA A 233 -20.12 2.08 5.51
N GLY A 234 -21.41 1.96 5.82
CA GLY A 234 -22.31 0.99 5.21
C GLY A 234 -22.58 1.27 3.73
N GLU A 235 -22.83 2.53 3.40
CA GLU A 235 -22.98 2.97 2.00
C GLU A 235 -21.69 2.74 1.20
N LYS A 236 -20.54 3.08 1.79
CA LYS A 236 -19.23 2.89 1.16
C LYS A 236 -18.97 1.41 0.86
N LEU A 237 -19.21 0.52 1.83
CA LEU A 237 -19.02 -0.91 1.63
C LEU A 237 -20.01 -1.47 0.59
N TYR A 238 -21.27 -1.03 0.62
CA TYR A 238 -22.26 -1.39 -0.40
C TYR A 238 -21.76 -1.04 -1.80
N LYS A 239 -21.36 0.23 -2.02
CA LYS A 239 -20.87 0.72 -3.32
C LYS A 239 -19.58 0.02 -3.76
N SER A 240 -18.78 -0.46 -2.82
CA SER A 240 -17.52 -1.15 -3.10
C SER A 240 -17.72 -2.57 -3.63
N VAL A 241 -18.51 -3.41 -2.94
CA VAL A 241 -18.61 -4.84 -3.25
C VAL A 241 -20.04 -5.35 -3.44
N CYS A 242 -21.00 -4.86 -2.65
CA CYS A 242 -22.35 -5.42 -2.66
C CYS A 242 -23.14 -5.00 -3.91
N PHE A 243 -22.89 -3.80 -4.42
CA PHE A 243 -23.59 -3.24 -5.59
C PHE A 243 -23.41 -4.11 -6.84
N ALA A 244 -22.27 -4.79 -6.97
CA ALA A 244 -21.93 -5.59 -8.15
C ALA A 244 -23.00 -6.64 -8.48
N CYS A 245 -23.66 -7.17 -7.45
CA CYS A 245 -24.78 -8.10 -7.62
C CYS A 245 -26.13 -7.46 -7.25
N HIS A 246 -26.19 -6.70 -6.16
CA HIS A 246 -27.46 -6.21 -5.64
C HIS A 246 -28.01 -4.98 -6.36
N ALA A 247 -27.23 -4.25 -7.18
CA ALA A 247 -27.78 -3.09 -7.91
C ALA A 247 -28.77 -3.50 -9.02
N THR A 248 -28.50 -4.60 -9.71
CA THR A 248 -29.36 -5.10 -10.80
C THR A 248 -30.03 -6.44 -10.48
N GLY A 249 -29.68 -7.07 -9.35
CA GLY A 249 -30.21 -8.37 -8.96
C GLY A 249 -29.54 -9.55 -9.67
N VAL A 250 -28.23 -9.45 -9.93
CA VAL A 250 -27.45 -10.52 -10.57
C VAL A 250 -27.61 -11.82 -9.80
N ALA A 251 -27.81 -12.91 -10.54
CA ALA A 251 -28.00 -14.25 -9.99
C ALA A 251 -29.14 -14.36 -8.96
N ASN A 252 -30.23 -13.60 -9.20
CA ASN A 252 -31.41 -13.50 -8.32
C ASN A 252 -31.12 -12.88 -6.94
N ALA A 253 -30.08 -12.04 -6.84
CA ALA A 253 -29.89 -11.22 -5.66
C ALA A 253 -31.07 -10.24 -5.48
N PRO A 254 -31.55 -10.00 -4.25
CA PRO A 254 -32.58 -8.99 -4.01
C PRO A 254 -32.06 -7.61 -4.42
N LYS A 255 -32.78 -6.98 -5.35
CA LYS A 255 -32.35 -5.73 -5.98
C LYS A 255 -32.45 -4.59 -4.98
N PHE A 256 -31.41 -3.79 -4.88
CA PHE A 256 -31.36 -2.61 -4.03
C PHE A 256 -32.49 -1.64 -4.39
N GLY A 257 -33.23 -1.19 -3.38
CA GLY A 257 -34.42 -0.35 -3.57
C GLY A 257 -35.71 -1.11 -3.90
N ASP A 258 -35.65 -2.42 -4.14
CA ASP A 258 -36.85 -3.21 -4.45
C ASP A 258 -37.55 -3.68 -3.16
N LYS A 259 -38.51 -2.90 -2.70
CA LYS A 259 -39.29 -3.19 -1.50
C LYS A 259 -39.92 -4.59 -1.49
N ALA A 260 -40.45 -5.05 -2.63
CA ALA A 260 -41.10 -6.36 -2.71
C ALA A 260 -40.09 -7.51 -2.60
N ALA A 261 -38.91 -7.35 -3.21
CA ALA A 261 -37.83 -8.32 -3.09
C ALA A 261 -37.23 -8.38 -1.68
N TRP A 262 -37.17 -7.25 -0.95
CA TRP A 262 -36.55 -7.17 0.37
C TRP A 262 -37.48 -7.53 1.55
N ASP A 263 -38.79 -7.36 1.38
CA ASP A 263 -39.82 -7.64 2.39
C ASP A 263 -39.68 -9.00 3.13
N PRO A 264 -39.46 -10.15 2.45
CA PRO A 264 -39.30 -11.44 3.14
C PRO A 264 -38.01 -11.51 3.97
N TYR A 265 -36.94 -10.82 3.57
CA TYR A 265 -35.67 -10.81 4.29
C TYR A 265 -35.71 -9.87 5.49
N ILE A 266 -36.31 -8.69 5.34
CA ILE A 266 -36.50 -7.74 6.43
C ILE A 266 -37.27 -8.39 7.60
N LYS A 267 -38.25 -9.24 7.31
CA LYS A 267 -39.00 -10.02 8.31
C LYS A 267 -38.16 -11.02 9.11
N THR A 268 -37.01 -11.44 8.59
CA THR A 268 -36.08 -12.32 9.33
C THR A 268 -35.27 -11.57 10.40
N GLY A 269 -35.22 -10.24 10.33
CA GLY A 269 -34.47 -9.39 11.25
C GLY A 269 -33.01 -9.16 10.82
N MET A 270 -32.40 -8.10 11.37
CA MET A 270 -31.07 -7.64 10.98
C MET A 270 -29.97 -8.69 11.24
N ASP A 271 -30.02 -9.37 12.39
CA ASP A 271 -29.00 -10.36 12.76
C ASP A 271 -29.00 -11.58 11.84
N ALA A 272 -30.19 -12.03 11.39
CA ALA A 272 -30.29 -13.12 10.44
C ALA A 272 -29.70 -12.74 9.07
N MET A 273 -29.99 -11.53 8.59
CA MET A 273 -29.44 -11.03 7.33
C MET A 273 -27.92 -10.83 7.40
N VAL A 274 -27.39 -10.28 8.50
CA VAL A 274 -25.96 -10.13 8.73
C VAL A 274 -25.27 -11.48 8.78
N LYS A 275 -25.86 -12.47 9.46
CA LYS A 275 -25.32 -13.84 9.52
C LYS A 275 -25.20 -14.46 8.12
N VAL A 276 -26.24 -14.34 7.29
CA VAL A 276 -26.20 -14.83 5.90
C VAL A 276 -25.14 -14.07 5.09
N ALA A 277 -25.02 -12.75 5.26
CA ALA A 277 -24.01 -11.96 4.58
C ALA A 277 -22.58 -12.36 4.99
N MET A 278 -22.34 -12.63 6.28
CA MET A 278 -21.05 -13.06 6.81
C MET A 278 -20.66 -14.46 6.32
N GLN A 279 -21.59 -15.41 6.37
CA GLN A 279 -21.34 -16.81 5.98
C GLN A 279 -21.35 -17.01 4.46
N GLY A 280 -22.04 -16.14 3.73
CA GLY A 280 -22.33 -16.33 2.32
C GLY A 280 -23.40 -17.40 2.10
N LYS A 281 -24.08 -17.31 0.96
CA LYS A 281 -24.99 -18.34 0.48
C LYS A 281 -24.93 -18.34 -1.04
N PRO A 282 -24.40 -19.40 -1.70
CA PRO A 282 -24.26 -19.43 -3.15
C PRO A 282 -25.55 -18.95 -3.84
N PRO A 283 -25.47 -17.97 -4.75
CA PRO A 283 -24.26 -17.43 -5.39
C PRO A 283 -23.57 -16.27 -4.65
N MET A 284 -24.06 -15.84 -3.49
CA MET A 284 -23.45 -14.79 -2.67
C MET A 284 -22.22 -15.33 -1.89
N PRO A 285 -21.00 -14.82 -2.14
CA PRO A 285 -19.81 -15.23 -1.39
C PRO A 285 -19.84 -14.75 0.06
N PRO A 286 -19.07 -15.37 0.98
CA PRO A 286 -18.91 -14.91 2.35
C PRO A 286 -18.50 -13.43 2.40
N LYS A 287 -19.06 -12.69 3.35
CA LYS A 287 -18.91 -11.23 3.50
C LYS A 287 -19.23 -10.43 2.23
N GLY A 288 -20.04 -10.97 1.32
CA GLY A 288 -20.34 -10.34 0.03
C GLY A 288 -19.09 -10.12 -0.85
N GLY A 289 -18.01 -10.85 -0.61
CA GLY A 289 -16.74 -10.71 -1.34
C GLY A 289 -15.75 -9.72 -0.71
N ALA A 290 -16.13 -9.00 0.35
CA ALA A 290 -15.19 -8.18 1.11
C ALA A 290 -14.41 -9.03 2.12
N ALA A 291 -13.27 -9.59 1.67
CA ALA A 291 -12.41 -10.46 2.49
C ALA A 291 -12.03 -9.83 3.85
N ASN A 292 -11.81 -8.51 3.86
CA ASN A 292 -11.29 -7.77 5.02
C ASN A 292 -12.37 -6.99 5.81
N ALA A 293 -13.65 -7.08 5.45
CA ALA A 293 -14.70 -6.36 6.18
C ALA A 293 -14.92 -6.99 7.58
N SER A 294 -15.11 -6.14 8.58
CA SER A 294 -15.54 -6.57 9.91
C SER A 294 -17.03 -6.94 9.90
N GLU A 295 -17.51 -7.61 10.95
CA GLU A 295 -18.95 -7.85 11.10
C GLU A 295 -19.73 -6.53 11.24
N GLU A 296 -19.15 -5.51 11.88
CA GLU A 296 -19.79 -4.20 12.00
C GLU A 296 -19.92 -3.52 10.63
N ASP A 297 -18.89 -3.62 9.77
CA ASP A 297 -18.95 -3.06 8.41
C ASP A 297 -20.04 -3.75 7.59
N ILE A 298 -20.12 -5.08 7.67
CA ILE A 298 -21.16 -5.87 6.99
C ILE A 298 -22.55 -5.51 7.52
N ARG A 299 -22.70 -5.36 8.84
CA ARG A 299 -23.95 -4.90 9.46
C ARG A 299 -24.36 -3.52 8.98
N ALA A 300 -23.42 -2.58 8.90
CA ALA A 300 -23.67 -1.24 8.38
C ALA A 300 -24.13 -1.28 6.90
N ALA A 301 -23.52 -2.14 6.08
CA ALA A 301 -23.90 -2.29 4.68
C ALA A 301 -25.28 -2.94 4.50
N VAL A 302 -25.60 -3.99 5.27
CA VAL A 302 -26.92 -4.62 5.25
C VAL A 302 -27.99 -3.63 5.71
N GLN A 303 -27.71 -2.86 6.76
CA GLN A 303 -28.59 -1.80 7.24
C GLN A 303 -28.85 -0.75 6.14
N TYR A 304 -27.81 -0.28 5.46
CA TYR A 304 -27.94 0.64 4.33
C TYR A 304 -28.86 0.10 3.23
N MET A 305 -28.72 -1.18 2.86
CA MET A 305 -29.55 -1.81 1.83
C MET A 305 -31.01 -1.96 2.27
N VAL A 306 -31.23 -2.33 3.53
CA VAL A 306 -32.57 -2.45 4.12
C VAL A 306 -33.26 -1.09 4.20
N ASP A 307 -32.55 -0.03 4.60
CA ASP A 307 -33.13 1.31 4.71
C ASP A 307 -33.56 1.88 3.36
N HIS A 308 -32.87 1.52 2.28
CA HIS A 308 -33.25 1.91 0.92
C HIS A 308 -34.35 1.03 0.33
N ALA A 309 -34.71 -0.08 0.97
CA ALA A 309 -35.77 -0.98 0.53
C ALA A 309 -37.03 -0.94 1.45
N LYS A 310 -37.06 0.01 2.40
CA LYS A 310 -38.21 0.29 3.26
C LYS A 310 -39.20 1.25 2.62
#